data_AF-A0A8J5MT01-F1
#
_entry.id   AF-A0A8J5MT01-F1
#
_cell.length_a   1.000
_cell.length_b   1.000
_cell.length_c   1.000
_cell.angle_alpha   90.00
_cell.angle_beta   90.00
_cell.angle_gamma   90.00
#
_symmetry.space_group_name_H-M   'P 1'
#
loop_
_entity.id
_entity.type
_entity.pdbx_description
1 polymer ?
#
loop_
_entity_poly.entity_id
_entity_poly.type
_entity_poly.pdbx_seq_one_letter_code
_entity_poly.pdbx_strand_id
1 'polypeptide(L)'
;MATVTYSDYSVFLLMDGSTSPSTVYSLRELSSQTTIVVISDESAFFAAFAEWSFKSRLLVWSVRLLAVTRLSLPELHHLHGTFSKMNAMLAIVNDISANIRCSIYVHLPYSPPGTQALKVASWTPLRGLTLTTHLPLFPDKFS
;
A
#
# COMPACT_ATOMS: atom_id res chain seq x y z
N MET A 1 -5.94 -16.28 3.86
CA MET A 1 -4.86 -16.66 4.78
C MET A 1 -3.91 -15.48 4.92
N ALA A 2 -3.72 -14.99 6.15
CA ALA A 2 -2.79 -13.90 6.41
C ALA A 2 -1.40 -14.44 6.76
N THR A 3 -0.36 -13.93 6.12
CA THR A 3 1.02 -14.32 6.42
C THR A 3 1.70 -13.18 7.15
N VAL A 4 2.22 -13.47 8.34
CA VAL A 4 2.97 -12.51 9.15
C VAL A 4 4.45 -12.84 9.06
N THR A 5 5.28 -11.89 8.64
CA THR A 5 6.73 -12.05 8.66
C THR A 5 7.39 -10.95 9.48
N TYR A 6 8.51 -11.28 10.12
CA TYR A 6 9.27 -10.40 10.99
C TYR A 6 10.64 -10.14 10.37
N SER A 7 11.10 -8.89 10.32
CA SER A 7 12.50 -8.56 10.07
C SER A 7 12.96 -7.46 11.01
N ASP A 8 13.93 -7.76 11.87
CA ASP A 8 14.66 -6.95 12.85
C ASP A 8 13.87 -5.94 13.72
N TYR A 9 12.92 -5.16 13.19
CA TYR A 9 11.95 -4.32 13.94
C TYR A 9 10.61 -4.10 13.20
N SER A 10 10.44 -4.70 12.02
CA SER A 10 9.28 -4.51 11.14
C SER A 10 8.43 -5.77 11.07
N VAL A 11 7.12 -5.59 11.22
CA VAL A 11 6.11 -6.62 10.99
C VAL A 11 5.50 -6.40 9.61
N PHE A 12 5.55 -7.43 8.77
CA PHE A 12 4.84 -7.45 7.49
C PHE A 12 3.59 -8.31 7.60
N LEU A 13 2.46 -7.72 7.24
CA LEU A 13 1.17 -8.40 7.20
C LEU A 13 0.72 -8.55 5.76
N LEU A 14 0.84 -9.76 5.21
CA LEU A 14 0.23 -10.09 3.93
C LEU A 14 -1.25 -10.41 4.17
N MET A 15 -2.14 -9.53 3.72
CA MET A 15 -3.57 -9.72 3.84
C MET A 15 -4.15 -10.07 2.48
N ASP A 16 -4.81 -11.22 2.40
CA ASP A 16 -5.79 -11.50 1.35
C ASP A 16 -7.21 -11.16 1.86
N GLY A 17 -8.20 -11.14 0.96
CA GLY A 17 -9.59 -10.78 1.27
C GLY A 17 -10.28 -11.57 2.38
N SER A 18 -9.65 -12.62 2.91
CA SER A 18 -10.15 -13.44 4.01
C SER A 18 -9.59 -13.07 5.39
N THR A 19 -8.75 -12.05 5.48
CA THR A 19 -8.03 -11.72 6.73
C THR A 19 -8.89 -10.94 7.72
N SER A 20 -8.94 -11.42 8.97
CA SER A 20 -9.71 -10.77 10.04
C SER A 20 -9.10 -9.42 10.48
N PRO A 21 -9.94 -8.39 10.67
CA PRO A 21 -9.62 -7.12 11.33
C PRO A 21 -8.81 -7.24 12.64
N SER A 22 -9.13 -8.23 13.47
CA SER A 22 -8.54 -8.40 14.80
C SER A 22 -7.04 -8.69 14.76
N THR A 23 -6.55 -9.35 13.70
CA THR A 23 -5.14 -9.71 13.55
C THR A 23 -4.26 -8.47 13.39
N VAL A 24 -4.76 -7.41 12.74
CA VAL A 24 -4.01 -6.16 12.55
C VAL A 24 -3.85 -5.40 13.86
N TYR A 25 -4.90 -5.39 14.69
CA TYR A 25 -4.88 -4.74 16.00
C TYR A 25 -3.85 -5.37 16.93
N SER A 26 -3.82 -6.70 17.03
CA SER A 26 -2.87 -7.40 17.89
C SER A 26 -1.41 -7.15 17.49
N LEU A 27 -1.14 -6.96 16.19
CA LEU A 27 0.22 -6.70 15.71
C LEU A 27 0.67 -5.26 15.90
N ARG A 28 -0.27 -4.30 15.88
CA ARG A 28 0.03 -2.91 16.23
C ARG A 28 0.50 -2.78 17.68
N GLU A 29 -0.05 -3.56 18.61
CA GLU A 29 0.44 -3.56 20.00
C GLU A 29 1.87 -4.07 20.13
N LEU A 30 2.34 -4.87 19.16
CA LEU A 30 3.65 -5.53 19.20
C LEU A 30 4.77 -4.74 18.51
N SER A 31 4.46 -3.80 17.60
CA SER A 31 5.48 -2.98 16.94
C SER A 31 4.99 -1.58 16.55
N SER A 32 5.82 -0.57 16.83
CA SER A 32 5.63 0.81 16.40
C SER A 32 5.90 1.03 14.90
N GLN A 33 6.50 0.05 14.20
CA GLN A 33 6.77 0.09 12.77
C GLN A 33 6.14 -1.14 12.08
N THR A 34 4.88 -0.99 11.67
CA THR A 34 4.16 -2.05 10.96
C THR A 34 4.02 -1.68 9.49
N THR A 35 4.34 -2.62 8.59
CA THR A 35 4.04 -2.51 7.17
C THR A 35 2.96 -3.52 6.80
N ILE A 36 1.81 -3.04 6.37
CA ILE A 36 0.72 -3.90 5.90
C ILE A 36 0.83 -4.01 4.39
N VAL A 37 0.90 -5.23 3.87
CA VAL A 37 0.92 -5.54 2.45
C VAL A 37 -0.42 -6.15 2.09
N VAL A 38 -1.21 -5.43 1.29
CA VAL A 38 -2.54 -5.85 0.88
C VAL A 38 -2.48 -6.23 -0.58
N ILE A 39 -2.77 -7.49 -0.92
CA ILE A 39 -2.75 -7.97 -2.30
C ILE A 39 -4.18 -8.27 -2.73
N SER A 40 -4.66 -7.57 -3.76
CA SER A 40 -5.98 -7.83 -4.33
C SER A 40 -6.10 -7.26 -5.74
N ASP A 41 -6.94 -7.88 -6.55
CA ASP A 41 -7.35 -7.38 -7.86
C ASP A 41 -8.80 -6.86 -7.83
N GLU A 42 -9.38 -6.69 -6.63
CA GLU A 42 -10.73 -6.15 -6.43
C GLU A 42 -10.67 -4.73 -5.86
N SER A 43 -11.14 -3.75 -6.63
CA SER A 43 -11.17 -2.34 -6.19
C SER A 43 -12.08 -2.14 -4.97
N ALA A 44 -13.19 -2.89 -4.90
CA ALA A 44 -14.13 -2.88 -3.79
C ALA A 44 -13.47 -3.34 -2.48
N PHE A 45 -12.56 -4.31 -2.53
CA PHE A 45 -11.81 -4.75 -1.36
C PHE A 45 -10.89 -3.64 -0.85
N PHE A 46 -10.15 -2.97 -1.73
CA PHE A 46 -9.33 -1.83 -1.33
C PHE A 46 -10.17 -0.69 -0.75
N ALA A 47 -11.38 -0.45 -1.29
CA ALA A 47 -12.30 0.55 -0.74
C ALA A 47 -12.72 0.21 0.69
N ALA A 48 -13.19 -1.02 0.89
CA ALA A 48 -13.60 -1.52 2.19
C ALA A 48 -12.44 -1.52 3.19
N PHE A 49 -11.26 -1.99 2.77
CA PHE A 49 -10.05 -1.99 3.59
C PHE A 49 -9.62 -0.56 3.97
N ALA A 50 -9.63 0.37 3.02
CA ALA A 50 -9.21 1.74 3.26
C ALA A 50 -10.20 2.48 4.17
N GLU A 51 -11.51 2.30 3.94
CA GLU A 51 -12.55 2.86 4.82
C GLU A 51 -12.43 2.30 6.24
N TRP A 52 -12.29 0.98 6.37
CA TRP A 52 -12.10 0.33 7.64
C TRP A 52 -10.82 0.83 8.34
N SER A 53 -9.69 0.87 7.64
CA SER A 53 -8.41 1.34 8.17
C SER A 53 -8.43 2.78 8.66
N PHE A 54 -9.22 3.63 7.99
CA PHE A 54 -9.45 5.01 8.40
C PHE A 54 -10.33 5.07 9.66
N LYS A 55 -11.48 4.38 9.67
CA LYS A 55 -12.44 4.36 10.80
C LYS A 55 -11.83 3.76 12.08
N SER A 56 -11.09 2.67 11.93
CA SER A 56 -10.40 1.91 12.99
C SER A 56 -9.18 2.63 13.59
N ARG A 57 -8.77 3.74 12.96
CA ARG A 57 -7.50 4.45 13.20
C ARG A 57 -6.25 3.58 13.06
N LEU A 58 -6.32 2.48 12.31
CA LEU A 58 -5.20 1.55 12.15
C LEU A 58 -4.01 2.16 11.39
N LEU A 59 -4.26 3.07 10.45
CA LEU A 59 -3.22 3.66 9.60
C LEU A 59 -2.85 5.10 9.97
N VAL A 60 -3.25 5.56 11.16
CA VAL A 60 -3.20 6.99 11.47
C VAL A 60 -1.81 7.42 11.97
N TRP A 61 -0.98 6.51 12.49
CA TRP A 61 0.34 6.85 13.02
C TRP A 61 1.31 5.69 12.75
N SER A 62 2.42 5.98 12.07
CA SER A 62 3.57 5.11 11.68
C SER A 62 3.32 3.85 10.83
N VAL A 63 2.08 3.39 10.65
CA VAL A 63 1.80 2.19 9.82
C VAL A 63 1.92 2.51 8.34
N ARG A 64 2.73 1.72 7.63
CA ARG A 64 2.96 1.81 6.18
C ARG A 64 2.04 0.83 5.46
N LEU A 65 1.33 1.28 4.44
CA LEU A 65 0.46 0.43 3.61
C LEU A 65 1.08 0.24 2.22
N LEU A 66 1.25 -1.00 1.79
CA LEU A 66 1.60 -1.35 0.42
C LEU A 66 0.43 -2.11 -0.21
N ALA A 67 -0.33 -1.43 -1.07
CA ALA A 67 -1.38 -2.04 -1.87
C ALA A 67 -0.78 -2.61 -3.15
N VAL A 68 -0.85 -3.92 -3.36
CA VAL A 68 -0.36 -4.62 -4.55
C VAL A 68 -1.55 -5.11 -5.36
N THR A 69 -1.58 -4.76 -6.64
CA THR A 69 -2.72 -5.06 -7.51
C THR A 69 -2.32 -5.11 -8.98
N ARG A 70 -3.15 -5.72 -9.81
CA ARG A 70 -3.07 -5.66 -11.27
C ARG A 70 -4.03 -4.61 -11.87
N LEU A 71 -4.80 -3.93 -11.03
CA LEU A 71 -5.72 -2.87 -11.43
C LEU A 71 -4.96 -1.64 -11.96
N SER A 72 -5.54 -0.99 -12.96
CA SER A 72 -5.03 0.25 -13.52
C SER A 72 -5.30 1.45 -12.61
N LEU A 73 -4.51 2.52 -12.75
CA LEU A 73 -4.70 3.75 -11.97
C LEU A 73 -6.12 4.35 -12.08
N PRO A 74 -6.79 4.36 -13.26
CA PRO A 74 -8.17 4.83 -13.36
C PRO A 74 -9.15 4.06 -12.47
N GLU A 75 -9.00 2.73 -12.37
CA GLU A 75 -9.86 1.88 -11.54
C GLU A 75 -9.70 2.17 -10.05
N LEU A 76 -8.54 2.68 -9.65
CA LEU A 76 -8.18 2.99 -8.28
C LEU A 76 -8.37 4.47 -7.94
N HIS A 77 -8.84 5.30 -8.89
CA HIS A 77 -9.00 6.74 -8.70
C HIS A 77 -9.91 7.07 -7.50
N HIS A 78 -10.95 6.27 -7.26
CA HIS A 78 -11.86 6.47 -6.13
C HIS A 78 -11.17 6.32 -4.76
N LEU A 79 -10.01 5.63 -4.70
CA LEU A 79 -9.23 5.46 -3.47
C LEU A 79 -8.34 6.65 -3.16
N HIS A 80 -8.18 7.59 -4.10
CA HIS A 80 -7.29 8.74 -3.96
C HIS A 80 -7.48 9.45 -2.62
N GLY A 81 -8.71 9.79 -2.26
CA GLY A 81 -9.01 10.57 -1.06
C GLY A 81 -8.64 9.85 0.25
N THR A 82 -8.59 8.52 0.23
CA THR A 82 -8.22 7.71 1.39
C THR A 82 -6.71 7.49 1.42
N PHE A 83 -6.11 7.13 0.28
CA PHE A 83 -4.65 6.91 0.19
C PHE A 83 -3.86 8.20 0.34
N SER A 84 -4.38 9.37 -0.07
CA SER A 84 -3.73 10.66 0.15
C SER A 84 -3.60 11.01 1.64
N LYS A 85 -4.44 10.42 2.49
CA LYS A 85 -4.45 10.58 3.96
C LYS A 85 -3.77 9.42 4.70
N MET A 86 -3.09 8.52 4.00
CA MET A 86 -2.41 7.36 4.60
C MET A 86 -0.97 7.28 4.13
N ASN A 87 -0.09 6.70 4.93
CA ASN A 87 1.28 6.35 4.54
C ASN A 87 1.25 5.16 3.57
N ALA A 88 0.69 5.36 2.38
CA ALA A 88 0.32 4.32 1.44
C ALA A 88 1.12 4.40 0.11
N MET A 89 1.50 3.23 -0.38
CA MET A 89 2.04 2.98 -1.71
C MET A 89 1.10 2.07 -2.49
N LEU A 90 1.07 2.30 -3.80
CA LEU A 90 0.38 1.44 -4.75
C LEU A 90 1.39 0.78 -5.69
N ALA A 91 1.50 -0.53 -5.63
CA ALA A 91 2.30 -1.36 -6.49
C ALA A 91 1.41 -2.01 -7.55
N ILE A 92 1.46 -1.50 -8.79
CA ILE A 92 0.74 -2.07 -9.92
C ILE A 92 1.64 -3.08 -10.61
N VAL A 93 1.21 -4.34 -10.62
CA VAL A 93 1.90 -5.47 -11.25
C VAL A 93 1.35 -5.66 -12.66
N ASN A 94 2.19 -5.43 -13.65
CA ASN A 94 1.91 -5.73 -15.03
C ASN A 94 2.59 -7.05 -15.39
N ASP A 95 1.80 -8.06 -15.71
CA ASP A 95 2.26 -9.37 -16.15
C ASP A 95 1.93 -9.54 -17.64
N ILE A 96 2.77 -8.97 -18.49
CA ILE A 96 2.66 -9.13 -19.95
C ILE A 96 3.66 -10.22 -20.35
N SER A 97 3.13 -11.45 -20.43
CA SER A 97 3.58 -12.67 -21.14
C SER A 97 5.03 -13.17 -20.99
N ALA A 98 5.96 -12.42 -20.41
CA ALA A 98 7.35 -12.83 -20.15
C ALA A 98 8.13 -11.86 -19.23
N ASN A 99 7.62 -10.65 -18.98
CA ASN A 99 8.30 -9.66 -18.17
C ASN A 99 7.37 -9.14 -17.07
N ILE A 100 7.47 -9.74 -15.88
CA ILE A 100 6.83 -9.20 -14.68
C ILE A 100 7.46 -7.85 -14.40
N ARG A 101 6.65 -6.79 -14.44
CA ARG A 101 7.06 -5.45 -14.07
C ARG A 101 6.10 -4.88 -13.05
N CYS A 102 6.64 -4.42 -11.94
CA CYS A 102 5.88 -3.67 -10.96
C CYS A 102 6.20 -2.17 -11.12
N SER A 103 5.17 -1.33 -11.15
CA SER A 103 5.32 0.13 -11.08
C SER A 103 4.74 0.60 -9.75
N ILE A 104 5.52 1.39 -9.02
CA ILE A 104 5.18 1.86 -7.68
C ILE A 104 4.78 3.33 -7.75
N TYR A 105 3.61 3.62 -7.21
CA TYR A 105 2.98 4.93 -7.21
C TYR A 105 2.67 5.38 -5.79
N VAL A 106 2.70 6.69 -5.57
CA VAL A 106 2.30 7.32 -4.30
C VAL A 106 1.31 8.44 -4.57
N HIS A 107 0.37 8.61 -3.65
CA HIS A 107 -0.44 9.82 -3.58
C HIS A 107 0.26 10.83 -2.66
N LEU A 108 0.40 12.07 -3.15
CA LEU A 108 0.94 13.14 -2.33
C LEU A 108 0.05 13.37 -1.09
N PRO A 109 0.65 13.83 0.03
CA PRO A 109 -0.11 14.06 1.25
C PRO A 109 -1.18 15.13 1.04
N TYR A 110 -2.42 14.83 1.44
CA TYR A 110 -3.55 15.77 1.43
C TYR A 110 -3.81 16.45 0.06
N SER A 111 -3.40 15.81 -1.03
CA SER A 111 -3.62 16.36 -2.37
C SER A 111 -5.10 16.48 -2.72
N PRO A 112 -5.49 17.50 -3.50
CA PRO A 112 -6.89 17.67 -3.90
C PRO A 112 -7.37 16.50 -4.77
N PRO A 113 -8.68 16.17 -4.73
CA PRO A 113 -9.28 15.16 -5.61
C PRO A 113 -8.94 15.43 -7.08
N GLY A 114 -8.60 14.39 -7.82
CA GLY A 114 -8.14 14.49 -9.22
C GLY A 114 -6.63 14.59 -9.38
N THR A 115 -5.86 14.73 -8.28
CA THR A 115 -4.40 14.64 -8.36
C THR A 115 -3.96 13.21 -8.67
N GLN A 116 -3.21 13.04 -9.76
CA GLN A 116 -2.75 11.71 -10.18
C GLN A 116 -1.69 11.14 -9.21
N ALA A 117 -1.68 9.81 -9.09
CA ALA A 117 -0.62 9.13 -8.33
C ALA A 117 0.72 9.29 -9.07
N LEU A 118 1.78 9.63 -8.33
CA LEU A 118 3.11 9.84 -8.89
C LEU A 118 3.88 8.53 -8.89
N LYS A 119 4.47 8.16 -10.03
CA LYS A 119 5.37 7.03 -10.12
C LYS A 119 6.69 7.35 -9.44
N VAL A 120 7.03 6.63 -8.38
CA VAL A 120 8.27 6.84 -7.60
C VAL A 120 9.31 5.76 -7.86
N ALA A 121 8.88 4.57 -8.25
CA ALA A 121 9.79 3.48 -8.53
C ALA A 121 9.22 2.47 -9.53
N SER A 122 10.08 1.59 -10.01
CA SER A 122 9.67 0.38 -10.72
C SER A 122 10.54 -0.79 -10.28
N TRP A 123 9.96 -1.99 -10.28
CA TRP A 123 10.66 -3.22 -9.97
C TRP A 123 10.54 -4.21 -11.12
N THR A 124 11.62 -4.92 -11.40
CA THR A 124 11.65 -6.06 -12.33
C THR A 124 12.51 -7.17 -11.73
N PRO A 125 12.29 -8.45 -12.07
CA PRO A 125 13.13 -9.54 -11.60
C PRO A 125 14.62 -9.37 -11.97
N LEU A 126 14.90 -8.79 -13.15
CA LEU A 126 16.25 -8.63 -13.67
C LEU A 126 17.04 -7.48 -13.03
N ARG A 127 16.38 -6.35 -12.76
CA ARG A 127 17.04 -5.12 -12.25
C ARG A 127 16.77 -4.83 -10.78
N GLY A 128 15.87 -5.58 -10.15
CA GLY A 128 15.38 -5.26 -8.82
C GLY A 128 14.61 -3.93 -8.79
N LEU A 129 14.62 -3.26 -7.63
CA LEU A 129 13.94 -1.99 -7.41
C LEU A 129 14.77 -0.83 -7.98
N THR A 130 14.19 -0.06 -8.88
CA THR A 130 14.78 1.17 -9.44
C THR A 130 13.92 2.37 -9.06
N LEU A 131 14.50 3.31 -8.32
CA LEU A 131 13.87 4.59 -7.98
C LEU A 131 13.83 5.47 -9.22
N THR A 132 12.66 6.03 -9.52
CA THR A 132 12.43 6.95 -10.65
C THR A 132 12.50 8.41 -10.22
N THR A 133 12.31 8.68 -8.93
CA THR A 133 12.33 10.03 -8.36
C THR A 133 13.12 10.05 -7.06
N HIS A 134 13.46 11.26 -6.59
CA HIS A 134 14.06 11.47 -5.26
C HIS A 134 13.02 11.45 -4.12
N LEU A 135 11.74 11.26 -4.44
CA LEU A 135 10.70 11.23 -3.43
C LEU A 135 10.81 9.96 -2.58
N PRO A 136 10.52 10.03 -1.28
CA PRO A 136 10.47 8.84 -0.44
C PRO A 136 9.38 7.88 -0.93
N LEU A 137 9.64 6.58 -0.83
CA LEU A 137 8.66 5.53 -1.17
C LEU A 137 7.42 5.62 -0.29
N PHE A 138 7.60 5.91 1.00
CA PHE A 138 6.51 6.28 1.90
C PHE A 138 6.64 7.76 2.25
N PRO A 139 5.88 8.66 1.59
CA PRO A 139 5.85 10.05 2.00
C PRO A 139 5.32 10.14 3.43
N ASP A 140 6.05 10.81 4.30
CA ASP A 140 5.63 10.99 5.68
C ASP A 140 4.47 11.99 5.71
N LYS A 141 3.27 11.52 6.06
CA LYS A 141 2.04 12.34 6.02
C LYS A 141 1.64 12.90 7.38
N PHE A 142 2.34 12.46 8.43
CA PHE A 142 1.97 12.68 9.82
C PHE A 142 3.17 13.10 10.69
N SER A 143 4.15 13.78 10.08
CA SER A 143 5.26 14.43 10.80
C SER A 143 4.84 15.74 11.45
#